data_AF-A0A6B2TED5-F1
#
_entry.id   AF-A0A6B2TED5-F1
#
_cell.length_a   1.000
_cell.length_b   1.000
_cell.length_c   1.000
_cell.angle_alpha   90.00
_cell.angle_beta   90.00
_cell.angle_gamma   90.00
#
_symmetry.space_group_name_H-M   'P 1'
#
loop_
_entity.id
_entity.type
_entity.pdbx_description
1 polymer ?
#
loop_
_entity_poly.entity_id
_entity_poly.type
_entity_poly.pdbx_seq_one_letter_code
_entity_poly.pdbx_strand_id
1 'polypeptide(L)'
;APDEPPGLAALRATLGHAEQASDADDGVREVAAHTAFHEGIVALSGNPLLARTMEQLSWQLQLLFGMRAEPDHMRAQHRLIYGRIAAGDEDTAAASTLIHVRDSRAVALRSLFEEGDAVTRR
;
A
#
# COMPACT_ATOMS: atom_id res chain seq x y z
N ALA A 1 13.67 -25.49 3.87
CA ALA A 1 12.91 -24.45 4.58
C ALA A 1 11.49 -24.98 4.74
N PRO A 2 10.74 -24.68 5.81
CA PRO A 2 9.30 -24.94 5.72
C PRO A 2 8.77 -24.10 4.56
N ASP A 3 7.92 -24.70 3.73
CA ASP A 3 7.31 -24.01 2.61
C ASP A 3 6.55 -22.79 3.16
N GLU A 4 6.84 -21.62 2.61
CA GLU A 4 6.17 -20.39 3.01
C GLU A 4 4.66 -20.53 2.72
N PRO A 5 3.78 -20.08 3.65
CA PRO A 5 2.34 -20.06 3.41
C PRO A 5 2.00 -19.39 2.07
N PRO A 6 1.12 -19.98 1.23
CA PRO A 6 0.80 -19.44 -0.09
C PRO A 6 0.40 -17.96 -0.10
N GLY A 7 -0.29 -17.49 0.94
CA GLY A 7 -0.66 -16.08 1.07
C GLY A 7 0.52 -15.14 1.34
N LEU A 8 1.54 -15.58 2.08
CA LEU A 8 2.78 -14.81 2.28
C LEU A 8 3.61 -14.77 1.00
N ALA A 9 3.68 -15.88 0.25
CA ALA A 9 4.34 -15.93 -1.05
C ALA A 9 3.67 -14.97 -2.05
N ALA A 10 2.34 -14.91 -2.07
CA ALA A 10 1.58 -13.97 -2.90
C ALA A 10 1.85 -12.51 -2.51
N LEU A 11 1.89 -12.17 -1.22
CA LEU A 11 2.26 -10.83 -0.76
C LEU A 11 3.68 -10.41 -1.15
N ARG A 12 4.65 -11.33 -1.05
CA ARG A 12 6.01 -11.02 -1.53
C ARG A 12 6.02 -10.73 -3.03
N ALA A 13 5.25 -11.50 -3.81
CA ALA A 13 5.19 -11.32 -5.25
C ALA A 13 4.63 -9.94 -5.63
N THR A 14 3.61 -9.42 -4.93
CA THR A 14 3.09 -8.07 -5.19
C THR A 14 4.12 -6.99 -4.89
N LEU A 15 4.92 -7.12 -3.82
CA LEU A 15 6.03 -6.20 -3.56
C LEU A 15 7.09 -6.25 -4.66
N GLY A 16 7.45 -7.45 -5.13
CA GLY A 16 8.38 -7.60 -6.25
C GLY A 16 7.87 -6.96 -7.55
N HIS A 17 6.56 -7.05 -7.83
CA HIS A 17 5.97 -6.36 -8.97
C HIS A 17 6.00 -4.84 -8.82
N ALA A 18 5.78 -4.33 -7.61
CA ALA A 18 5.86 -2.89 -7.35
C ALA A 18 7.30 -2.35 -7.52
N GLU A 19 8.30 -3.11 -7.06
CA GLU A 19 9.71 -2.79 -7.26
C GLU A 19 10.07 -2.72 -8.75
N GLN A 20 9.69 -3.74 -9.52
CA GLN A 20 9.92 -3.79 -10.96
C GLN A 20 9.22 -2.63 -11.70
N ALA A 21 8.00 -2.27 -11.28
CA ALA A 21 7.27 -1.15 -11.85
C ALA A 21 7.93 0.20 -11.52
N SER A 22 8.40 0.38 -10.28
CA SER A 22 9.15 1.56 -9.87
C SER A 22 10.46 1.71 -10.65
N ASP A 23 11.22 0.62 -10.83
CA ASP A 23 12.48 0.63 -11.60
C ASP A 23 12.24 1.00 -13.08
N ALA A 24 11.04 0.72 -13.60
CA ALA A 24 10.62 1.03 -14.96
C ALA A 24 9.91 2.39 -15.11
N ASP A 25 9.78 3.18 -14.02
CA ASP A 25 9.00 4.43 -13.98
C ASP A 25 7.51 4.25 -14.40
N ASP A 26 6.96 3.06 -14.14
CA ASP A 26 5.56 2.71 -14.44
C ASP A 26 4.69 2.86 -13.19
N GLY A 27 4.35 4.11 -12.86
CA GLY A 27 3.53 4.43 -11.68
C GLY A 27 2.14 3.76 -11.68
N VAL A 28 1.60 3.44 -12.86
CA VAL A 28 0.31 2.74 -12.98
C VAL A 28 0.42 1.32 -12.45
N ARG A 29 1.43 0.59 -12.92
CA ARG A 29 1.67 -0.78 -12.47
C ARG A 29 2.09 -0.82 -11.01
N GLU A 30 2.83 0.18 -10.55
CA GLU A 30 3.23 0.28 -9.16
C GLU A 30 2.01 0.43 -8.23
N VAL A 31 1.10 1.37 -8.52
CA VAL A 31 -0.13 1.57 -7.74
C VAL A 31 -1.01 0.33 -7.74
N ALA A 32 -1.13 -0.35 -8.87
CA ALA A 32 -1.87 -1.61 -8.97
C ALA A 32 -1.26 -2.71 -8.09
N ALA A 33 0.07 -2.83 -8.08
CA ALA A 33 0.79 -3.80 -7.27
C ALA A 33 0.65 -3.51 -5.76
N HIS A 34 0.75 -2.25 -5.33
CA HIS A 34 0.50 -1.88 -3.94
C HIS A 34 -0.96 -2.05 -3.52
N THR A 35 -1.92 -1.76 -4.41
CA THR A 35 -3.34 -2.07 -4.13
C THR A 35 -3.50 -3.57 -3.86
N ALA A 36 -2.95 -4.43 -4.73
CA ALA A 36 -3.00 -5.88 -4.55
C ALA A 36 -2.29 -6.34 -3.26
N PHE A 37 -1.23 -5.65 -2.84
CA PHE A 37 -0.58 -5.90 -1.54
C PHE A 37 -1.54 -5.63 -0.36
N HIS A 38 -2.24 -4.49 -0.36
CA HIS A 38 -3.23 -4.19 0.68
C HIS A 38 -4.39 -5.19 0.71
N GLU A 39 -4.91 -5.58 -0.45
CA GLU A 39 -5.95 -6.61 -0.56
C GLU A 39 -5.47 -7.97 -0.03
N GLY A 40 -4.22 -8.34 -0.32
CA GLY A 40 -3.60 -9.56 0.20
C GLY A 40 -3.50 -9.58 1.73
N ILE A 41 -3.13 -8.46 2.36
CA ILE A 41 -3.09 -8.34 3.83
C ILE A 41 -4.49 -8.54 4.41
N VAL A 42 -5.49 -7.91 3.80
CA VAL A 42 -6.88 -8.03 4.24
C VAL A 42 -7.39 -9.46 4.09
N ALA A 43 -7.04 -10.14 2.99
CA ALA A 43 -7.39 -11.54 2.78
C ALA A 43 -6.76 -12.47 3.83
N LEU A 44 -5.50 -12.23 4.21
CA LEU A 44 -4.82 -13.00 5.26
C LEU A 44 -5.50 -12.88 6.63
N SER A 45 -6.20 -11.77 6.91
CA SER A 45 -6.93 -11.62 8.18
C SER A 45 -8.08 -12.62 8.34
N GLY A 46 -8.57 -13.22 7.25
CA GLY A 46 -9.76 -14.08 7.27
C GLY A 46 -11.03 -13.36 7.72
N ASN A 47 -11.03 -12.02 7.77
CA ASN A 47 -12.16 -11.21 8.24
C ASN A 47 -13.02 -10.73 7.06
N PRO A 48 -14.20 -11.34 6.82
CA PRO A 48 -15.04 -11.02 5.67
C PRO A 48 -15.67 -9.62 5.76
N LEU A 49 -15.84 -9.06 6.96
CA LEU A 49 -16.31 -7.69 7.13
C LEU A 49 -15.22 -6.72 6.68
N LEU A 50 -13.99 -6.92 7.12
CA LEU A 50 -12.85 -6.09 6.71
C LEU A 50 -12.63 -6.16 5.20
N ALA A 51 -12.72 -7.36 4.60
CA ALA A 51 -12.61 -7.55 3.15
C ALA A 51 -13.62 -6.71 2.37
N ARG A 52 -14.91 -6.78 2.74
CA ARG A 52 -15.97 -6.00 2.08
C ARG A 52 -15.79 -4.50 2.27
N THR A 53 -15.40 -4.07 3.47
CA THR A 53 -15.13 -2.65 3.73
C THR A 53 -13.97 -2.14 2.87
N MET A 54 -12.89 -2.91 2.77
CA MET A 54 -11.71 -2.53 2.00
C MET A 54 -11.97 -2.53 0.50
N GLU A 55 -12.72 -3.50 -0.04
CA GLU A 55 -13.14 -3.51 -1.46
C GLU A 55 -13.83 -2.21 -1.87
N GLN A 56 -14.76 -1.71 -1.04
CA GLN A 56 -15.45 -0.44 -1.29
C GLN A 56 -14.50 0.78 -1.24
N LEU A 57 -13.55 0.77 -0.30
CA LEU A 57 -12.60 1.86 -0.11
C LEU A 57 -11.49 1.88 -1.17
N SER A 58 -11.02 0.72 -1.64
CA SER A 58 -9.89 0.61 -2.58
C SER A 58 -10.13 1.43 -3.85
N TRP A 59 -11.33 1.34 -4.44
CA TRP A 59 -11.66 2.14 -5.63
C TRP A 59 -11.64 3.64 -5.36
N GLN A 60 -12.17 4.08 -4.22
CA GLN A 60 -12.19 5.49 -3.83
C GLN A 60 -10.78 6.02 -3.58
N LEU A 61 -9.92 5.21 -2.96
CA LEU A 61 -8.53 5.54 -2.69
C LEU A 61 -7.69 5.62 -3.98
N GLN A 62 -7.91 4.72 -4.94
CA GLN A 62 -7.26 4.81 -6.25
C GLN A 62 -7.59 6.12 -6.98
N LEU A 63 -8.84 6.58 -6.92
CA LEU A 63 -9.22 7.89 -7.47
C LEU A 63 -8.53 9.04 -6.73
N LEU A 64 -8.34 8.92 -5.42
CA LEU A 64 -7.74 9.95 -4.56
C LEU A 64 -6.24 10.10 -4.76
N PHE A 65 -5.51 8.99 -4.81
CA PHE A 65 -4.06 8.99 -4.96
C PHE A 65 -3.63 9.27 -6.41
N GLY A 66 -4.54 9.03 -7.36
CA GLY A 66 -4.25 9.12 -8.78
C GLY A 66 -3.27 8.03 -9.24
N MET A 67 -2.96 8.05 -10.52
CA MET A 67 -2.01 7.11 -11.15
C MET A 67 -0.57 7.60 -11.01
N ARG A 68 -0.21 8.14 -9.83
CA ARG A 68 1.12 8.70 -9.58
C ARG A 68 1.99 7.69 -8.83
N ALA A 69 3.28 7.70 -9.14
CA ALA A 69 4.27 6.90 -8.42
C ALA A 69 4.25 7.24 -6.93
N GLU A 70 4.43 6.23 -6.09
CA GLU A 70 4.45 6.43 -4.66
C GLU A 70 5.77 7.06 -4.18
N PRO A 71 5.76 7.84 -3.08
CA PRO A 71 6.99 8.29 -2.45
C PRO A 71 7.83 7.12 -1.90
N ASP A 72 9.16 7.25 -1.93
CA ASP A 72 10.09 6.19 -1.46
C ASP A 72 9.82 5.70 -0.04
N HIS A 73 9.39 6.59 0.86
CA HIS A 73 9.09 6.21 2.24
C HIS A 73 7.89 5.26 2.34
N MET A 74 6.92 5.31 1.42
CA MET A 74 5.79 4.37 1.39
C MET A 74 6.24 2.97 0.98
N ARG A 75 7.06 2.88 -0.08
CA ARG A 75 7.67 1.62 -0.51
C ARG A 75 8.44 0.95 0.64
N ALA A 76 9.16 1.74 1.43
CA ALA A 76 9.89 1.24 2.60
C ALA A 76 8.93 0.71 3.70
N GLN A 77 7.80 1.39 3.91
CA GLN A 77 6.77 0.96 4.87
C GLN A 77 6.10 -0.36 4.44
N HIS A 78 5.80 -0.56 3.16
CA HIS A 78 5.23 -1.83 2.69
C HIS A 78 6.16 -3.01 2.97
N ARG A 79 7.47 -2.86 2.70
CA ARG A 79 8.48 -3.87 3.03
C ARG A 79 8.56 -4.15 4.53
N LEU A 80 8.50 -3.09 5.34
CA LEU A 80 8.49 -3.23 6.80
C LEU A 80 7.27 -4.03 7.26
N ILE A 81 6.07 -3.67 6.79
CA ILE A 81 4.81 -4.36 7.13
C ILE A 81 4.90 -5.84 6.75
N TYR A 82 5.30 -6.17 5.51
CA TYR A 82 5.48 -7.56 5.10
C TYR A 82 6.45 -8.31 6.01
N GLY A 83 7.61 -7.71 6.32
CA GLY A 83 8.60 -8.33 7.20
C GLY A 83 8.05 -8.68 8.58
N ARG A 84 7.16 -7.84 9.14
CA ARG A 84 6.51 -8.11 10.44
C ARG A 84 5.44 -9.21 10.34
N ILE A 85 4.62 -9.19 9.29
CA ILE A 85 3.63 -10.24 9.05
C ILE A 85 4.33 -11.59 8.83
N ALA A 86 5.38 -11.62 8.01
CA ALA A 86 6.14 -12.85 7.71
C ALA A 86 6.86 -13.42 8.95
N ALA A 87 7.22 -12.56 9.91
CA ALA A 87 7.81 -12.97 11.18
C ALA A 87 6.77 -13.41 12.23
N GLY A 88 5.46 -13.25 11.97
CA GLY A 88 4.41 -13.48 12.96
C GLY A 88 4.34 -12.42 14.07
N ASP A 89 4.93 -11.24 13.85
CA ASP A 89 4.97 -10.11 14.79
C ASP A 89 3.73 -9.23 14.58
N GLU A 90 2.59 -9.73 15.07
CA GLU A 90 1.26 -9.13 14.84
C GLU A 90 1.16 -7.69 15.38
N ASP A 91 1.68 -7.44 16.60
CA ASP A 91 1.63 -6.13 17.24
C ASP A 91 2.39 -5.08 16.43
N THR A 92 3.61 -5.41 15.98
CA THR A 92 4.41 -4.49 15.19
C THR A 92 3.86 -4.34 13.77
N ALA A 93 3.27 -5.40 13.20
CA ALA A 93 2.57 -5.33 11.91
C ALA A 93 1.38 -4.36 11.97
N ALA A 94 0.56 -4.45 13.04
CA ALA A 94 -0.57 -3.55 13.27
C ALA A 94 -0.11 -2.11 13.48
N ALA A 95 0.90 -1.88 14.33
CA ALA A 95 1.45 -0.55 14.58
C ALA A 95 2.03 0.07 13.30
N SER A 96 2.80 -0.68 12.53
CA SER A 96 3.41 -0.21 11.28
C SER A 96 2.35 0.11 10.22
N THR A 97 1.30 -0.71 10.11
CA THR A 97 0.18 -0.46 9.20
C THR A 97 -0.58 0.81 9.57
N LEU A 98 -0.81 1.06 10.86
CA LEU A 98 -1.46 2.29 11.31
C LEU A 98 -0.65 3.54 10.99
N ILE A 99 0.68 3.48 11.16
CA ILE A 99 1.58 4.57 10.78
C ILE A 99 1.50 4.82 9.27
N HIS A 100 1.59 3.77 8.46
CA HIS A 100 1.47 3.86 7.01
C HIS A 100 0.17 4.53 6.55
N VAL A 101 -0.98 4.15 7.14
CA VAL A 101 -2.27 4.78 6.82
C VAL A 101 -2.28 6.28 7.17
N ARG A 102 -1.68 6.68 8.29
CA ARG A 102 -1.58 8.09 8.70
C ARG A 102 -0.71 8.89 7.75
N ASP A 103 0.41 8.34 7.34
CA ASP A 103 1.31 8.98 6.39
C ASP A 103 0.66 9.07 5.01
N SER A 104 -0.03 8.02 4.57
CA SER A 104 -0.76 7.97 3.30
C SER A 104 -1.84 9.04 3.25
N ARG A 105 -2.61 9.20 4.34
CA ARG A 105 -3.54 10.32 4.51
C ARG A 105 -2.85 11.68 4.39
N ALA A 106 -1.69 11.86 5.02
CA ALA A 106 -0.96 13.12 4.95
C ALA A 106 -0.48 13.42 3.52
N VAL A 107 0.02 12.41 2.80
CA VAL A 107 0.41 12.53 1.38
C VAL A 107 -0.80 12.91 0.51
N ALA A 108 -1.92 12.20 0.62
CA ALA A 108 -3.13 12.51 -0.14
C ALA A 108 -3.62 13.94 0.08
N LEU A 109 -3.70 14.38 1.34
CA LEU A 109 -4.17 15.74 1.65
C LEU A 109 -3.25 16.82 1.06
N ARG A 110 -1.93 16.62 1.11
CA ARG A 110 -0.99 17.54 0.47
C ARG A 110 -1.21 17.57 -1.05
N SER A 111 -1.29 16.40 -1.70
CA SER A 111 -1.52 16.33 -3.14
C SER A 111 -2.83 17.01 -3.58
N LEU A 112 -3.90 16.87 -2.80
CA LEU A 112 -5.21 17.46 -3.13
C LEU A 112 -5.28 18.96 -2.93
N PHE A 113 -4.61 19.50 -1.91
CA PHE A 113 -4.83 20.87 -1.45
C PHE A 113 -3.62 21.80 -1.62
N GLU A 114 -2.40 21.28 -1.72
CA GLU A 114 -1.18 22.11 -1.85
C GLU A 114 -0.80 22.36 -3.32
N GLU A 115 -1.26 21.56 -4.28
CA GLU A 115 -1.09 21.84 -5.73
C GLU A 115 -1.97 23.03 -6.22
N GLY A 116 -3.04 23.36 -5.51
CA GLY A 116 -3.95 24.48 -5.84
C GLY A 116 -3.39 25.87 -5.52
N ASP A 117 -2.43 25.97 -4.61
CA ASP A 117 -1.86 27.25 -4.16
C ASP A 117 -0.78 27.80 -5.11
N ALA A 118 -0.15 26.93 -5.91
CA ALA A 118 0.84 27.35 -6.91
C ALA A 118 0.20 28.01 -8.15
N VAL A 119 -1.07 27.69 -8.45
CA VAL A 119 -1.81 28.27 -9.59
C VAL A 119 -2.47 29.61 -9.23
N THR A 120 -2.78 29.85 -7.95
CA THR A 120 -3.47 31.07 -7.49
C THR A 120 -2.50 32.22 -7.17
N ARG A 121 -1.18 31.98 -7.24
CA ARG A 121 -0.13 32.98 -7.04
C ARG A 121 0.57 33.37 -8.36
N ARG A 122 -0.20 33.68 -9.39
CA ARG A 122 0.26 34.34 -10.64
C ARG A 122 -0.56 35.58 -10.95
#